data_AF-A0A8T3XB40-F1
#
_entry.id   AF-A0A8T3XB40-F1
#
_cell.length_a   1.000
_cell.length_b   1.000
_cell.length_c   1.000
_cell.angle_alpha   90.00
_cell.angle_beta   90.00
_cell.angle_gamma   90.00
#
_symmetry.space_group_name_H-M   'P 1'
#
loop_
_entity.id
_entity.type
_entity.pdbx_description
1 polymer ?
#
loop_
_entity_poly.entity_id
_entity_poly.type
_entity_poly.pdbx_seq_one_letter_code
_entity_poly.pdbx_strand_id
1 'polypeptide(L)'
;METIIFEVIDKTGRNLRLTQKRWTHIREEHPEIVDPEELIKVITKPDKILASDRDDSVAWYFLYSKQRKEYLKVSAKYFTTMKETI
;
A
#
# COMPACT_ATOMS: atom_id res chain seq x y z
N MET A 1 10.07 17.56 8.02
CA MET A 1 10.69 16.33 7.48
C MET A 1 9.68 15.20 7.69
N GLU A 2 9.26 14.52 6.62
CA GLU A 2 8.38 13.35 6.77
C GLU A 2 9.24 12.14 7.17
N THR A 3 8.98 11.55 8.34
CA THR A 3 9.60 10.28 8.72
C THR A 3 9.05 9.16 7.86
N ILE A 4 9.91 8.46 7.14
CA ILE A 4 9.55 7.30 6.33
C ILE A 4 9.67 6.06 7.23
N ILE A 5 8.62 5.25 7.28
CA ILE A 5 8.64 3.96 7.98
C ILE A 5 9.27 2.90 7.09
N PHE A 6 8.80 2.81 5.84
CA PHE A 6 9.37 1.90 4.85
C PHE A 6 9.14 2.40 3.42
N GLU A 7 9.99 1.90 2.53
CA GLU A 7 9.85 2.01 1.08
C GLU A 7 9.92 0.61 0.48
N VAL A 8 9.02 0.31 -0.45
CA VAL A 8 8.89 -1.01 -1.04
C VAL A 8 8.54 -0.90 -2.51
N ILE A 9 9.09 -1.81 -3.31
CA ILE A 9 8.70 -1.97 -4.70
C ILE A 9 7.55 -2.97 -4.75
N ASP A 10 6.43 -2.56 -5.32
CA ASP A 10 5.27 -3.42 -5.48
C ASP A 10 5.51 -4.50 -6.55
N LYS A 11 4.63 -5.50 -6.62
CA LYS A 11 4.72 -6.58 -7.62
C LYS A 11 4.73 -6.08 -9.07
N THR A 12 4.20 -4.89 -9.36
CA THR A 12 4.25 -4.26 -10.70
C THR A 12 5.51 -3.43 -10.98
N GLY A 13 6.42 -3.33 -10.02
CA GLY A 13 7.68 -2.58 -10.16
C GLY A 13 7.59 -1.10 -9.78
N ARG A 14 6.49 -0.64 -9.18
CA ARG A 14 6.29 0.75 -8.74
C ARG A 14 6.77 0.92 -7.31
N ASN A 15 7.41 2.05 -7.01
CA ASN A 15 7.85 2.37 -5.67
C ASN A 15 6.69 2.93 -4.83
N LEU A 16 6.52 2.38 -3.63
CA LEU A 16 5.56 2.83 -2.63
C LEU A 16 6.31 3.15 -1.34
N ARG A 17 5.96 4.29 -0.74
CA ARG A 17 6.48 4.72 0.55
C ARG A 17 5.36 4.85 1.58
N LEU A 18 5.59 4.34 2.79
CA LEU A 18 4.72 4.62 3.93
C LEU A 18 5.41 5.60 4.87
N THR A 19 4.78 6.75 5.09
CA THR A 19 5.26 7.75 6.05
C THR A 19 4.61 7.57 7.42
N GLN A 20 5.29 8.02 8.46
CA GLN A 20 4.82 7.95 9.84
C GLN A 20 3.43 8.60 10.00
N LYS A 21 3.21 9.74 9.35
CA LYS A 21 1.91 10.43 9.37
C LYS A 21 0.79 9.54 8.81
N ARG A 22 1.06 8.86 7.70
CA ARG A 22 0.07 8.00 7.04
C ARG A 22 -0.15 6.71 7.82
N TRP A 23 0.89 6.18 8.46
CA TRP A 23 0.77 5.05 9.36
C TRP A 23 -0.03 5.38 10.62
N THR A 24 0.18 6.54 11.24
CA THR A 24 -0.65 6.99 12.37
C THR A 24 -2.12 7.01 11.96
N HIS A 25 -2.44 7.60 10.80
CA HIS A 25 -3.82 7.61 10.30
C HIS A 25 -4.38 6.20 10.04
N ILE A 26 -3.57 5.29 9.48
CA ILE A 26 -3.96 3.89 9.31
C ILE A 26 -4.24 3.24 10.66
N ARG A 27 -3.43 3.48 11.70
CA ARG A 27 -3.63 2.89 13.03
C ARG A 27 -4.85 3.44 13.76
N GLU A 28 -5.24 4.69 13.49
CA GLU A 28 -6.46 5.29 14.05
C GLU A 28 -7.71 4.68 13.43
N GLU A 29 -7.73 4.50 12.10
CA GLU A 29 -8.88 3.94 11.38
C GLU A 29 -8.93 2.40 11.42
N HIS A 30 -7.77 1.75 11.46
CA HIS A 30 -7.58 0.31 11.40
C HIS A 30 -6.68 -0.18 12.55
N PRO A 31 -7.16 -0.14 13.81
CA PRO A 31 -6.39 -0.60 14.97
C PRO A 31 -6.05 -2.10 14.93
N GLU A 32 -6.74 -2.87 14.08
CA GLU A 32 -6.49 -4.29 13.79
C GLU A 32 -5.16 -4.56 13.06
N ILE A 33 -4.55 -3.53 12.48
CA ILE A 33 -3.26 -3.60 11.80
C ILE A 33 -2.19 -3.07 12.76
N VAL A 34 -1.62 -4.00 13.52
CA VAL A 34 -0.62 -3.69 14.54
C VAL A 34 0.75 -3.43 13.92
N ASP A 35 1.08 -4.17 12.87
CA ASP A 35 2.42 -4.22 12.31
C ASP A 35 2.46 -3.73 10.85
N PRO A 36 3.34 -2.77 10.52
CA PRO A 36 3.47 -2.25 9.15
C PRO A 36 4.02 -3.28 8.17
N GLU A 37 4.69 -4.35 8.62
CA GLU A 37 5.18 -5.43 7.74
C GLU A 37 4.03 -6.23 7.10
N GLU A 38 2.84 -6.28 7.73
CA GLU A 38 1.65 -6.87 7.11
C GLU A 38 1.30 -6.15 5.79
N LEU A 39 1.42 -4.82 5.78
CA LEU A 39 1.20 -4.01 4.56
C LEU A 39 2.26 -4.32 3.50
N ILE A 40 3.53 -4.41 3.89
CA ILE A 40 4.65 -4.74 2.99
C ILE A 40 4.39 -6.09 2.32
N LYS A 41 3.94 -7.09 3.08
CA LYS A 41 3.62 -8.42 2.56
C LYS A 41 2.49 -8.37 1.53
N VAL A 42 1.44 -7.60 1.79
CA VAL A 42 0.30 -7.44 0.87
C VAL A 42 0.72 -6.73 -0.42
N ILE A 43 1.62 -5.76 -0.33
CA ILE A 43 2.13 -5.01 -1.49
C ILE A 43 3.09 -5.86 -2.34
N THR A 44 3.97 -6.64 -1.71
CA THR A 44 5.02 -7.42 -2.42
C THR A 44 4.51 -8.75 -2.96
N LYS A 45 3.59 -9.41 -2.26
CA LYS A 45 3.03 -10.72 -2.65
C LYS A 45 1.49 -10.75 -2.58
N PRO A 46 0.79 -9.85 -3.29
CA PRO A 46 -0.66 -9.89 -3.35
C PRO A 46 -1.17 -11.13 -4.09
N ASP A 47 -2.32 -11.66 -3.66
CA ASP A 47 -3.13 -12.60 -4.43
C ASP A 47 -3.72 -11.91 -5.66
N LYS A 48 -4.17 -10.66 -5.48
CA LYS A 48 -4.82 -9.89 -6.54
C LYS A 48 -4.45 -8.41 -6.46
N ILE A 49 -4.27 -7.79 -7.61
CA ILE A 49 -4.11 -6.34 -7.76
C ILE A 49 -5.22 -5.85 -8.68
N LEU A 50 -5.92 -4.80 -8.27
CA LEU A 50 -6.94 -4.13 -9.07
C LEU A 50 -6.59 -2.64 -9.17
N ALA A 51 -6.72 -2.07 -10.37
CA ALA A 51 -6.70 -0.62 -10.51
C ALA A 51 -8.03 -0.04 -9.99
N SER A 52 -7.97 1.15 -9.42
CA SER A 52 -9.17 1.90 -9.05
C SER A 52 -9.86 2.41 -10.31
N ASP A 53 -11.15 2.13 -10.45
CA ASP A 53 -12.00 2.62 -11.54
C ASP A 53 -12.06 4.17 -11.63
N ARG A 54 -11.78 4.85 -10.51
CA ARG A 54 -11.86 6.32 -10.40
C ARG A 54 -10.54 7.06 -10.59
N ASP A 55 -9.41 6.38 -10.42
CA ASP A 55 -8.09 7.03 -10.40
C ASP A 55 -7.01 5.99 -10.77
N ASP A 56 -6.45 6.09 -11.97
CA ASP A 56 -5.40 5.20 -12.47
C ASP A 56 -4.12 5.22 -11.62
N SER A 57 -3.94 6.24 -10.78
CA SER A 57 -2.84 6.33 -9.85
C SER A 57 -3.13 5.59 -8.54
N VAL A 58 -4.29 4.94 -8.39
CA VAL A 58 -4.64 4.15 -7.21
C VAL A 58 -4.76 2.67 -7.58
N ALA A 59 -4.07 1.82 -6.80
CA ALA A 59 -4.23 0.37 -6.87
C ALA A 59 -4.73 -0.19 -5.53
N TRP A 60 -5.48 -1.27 -5.63
CA TRP A 60 -5.97 -2.07 -4.51
C TRP A 60 -5.29 -3.43 -4.55
N TYR A 61 -4.59 -3.73 -3.47
CA TYR A 61 -3.91 -4.99 -3.23
C TYR A 61 -4.76 -5.85 -2.31
N PHE A 62 -4.89 -7.12 -2.64
CA PHE A 62 -5.64 -8.09 -1.84
C PHE A 62 -4.73 -9.26 -1.48
N LEU A 63 -4.69 -9.62 -0.21
CA LEU A 63 -4.02 -10.82 0.28
C LEU A 63 -4.95 -11.57 1.22
N TYR A 64 -5.16 -12.86 0.97
CA TYR A 64 -5.95 -13.68 1.87
C TYR A 64 -5.14 -14.04 3.13
N SER A 65 -5.64 -13.63 4.30
CA SER A 65 -5.07 -14.05 5.58
C SER A 65 -5.73 -15.34 6.04
N LYS A 66 -4.99 -16.46 5.96
CA LYS A 66 -5.47 -17.75 6.48
C LYS A 66 -5.74 -17.71 7.99
N GLN A 67 -5.02 -16.88 8.73
CA GLN A 67 -5.18 -16.74 10.18
C GLN A 67 -6.51 -16.07 10.53
N ARG A 68 -6.86 -15.00 9.80
CA ARG A 68 -8.11 -14.24 10.02
C ARG A 68 -9.30 -14.81 9.22
N LYS A 69 -9.04 -15.70 8.25
CA LYS A 69 -9.99 -16.19 7.24
C LYS A 69 -10.63 -15.08 6.41
N GLU A 70 -9.94 -13.96 6.25
CA GLU A 70 -10.42 -12.73 5.62
C GLU A 70 -9.39 -12.19 4.61
N TYR A 71 -9.84 -11.33 3.69
CA TYR A 71 -8.95 -10.64 2.77
C TYR A 71 -8.50 -9.30 3.36
N LEU A 72 -7.19 -9.10 3.45
CA LEU A 72 -6.64 -7.78 3.69
C LEU A 72 -6.63 -6.99 2.38
N LYS A 73 -7.33 -5.87 2.36
CA LYS A 73 -7.33 -4.91 1.25
C LYS A 73 -6.45 -3.71 1.60
N VAL A 74 -5.45 -3.43 0.79
CA VAL A 74 -4.58 -2.25 0.93
C VAL A 74 -4.76 -1.35 -0.30
N SER A 75 -5.16 -0.10 -0.09
CA SER A 75 -5.20 0.91 -1.14
C SER A 75 -3.92 1.72 -1.14
N ALA A 76 -3.20 1.72 -2.25
CA ALA A 76 -2.01 2.54 -2.42
C ALA A 76 -2.23 3.53 -3.57
N LYS A 77 -1.83 4.79 -3.34
CA LYS A 77 -1.79 5.82 -4.38
C LYS A 77 -0.33 6.03 -4.80
N TYR A 78 -0.06 5.88 -6.08
CA TYR A 78 1.22 6.21 -6.69
C TYR A 78 1.31 7.70 -6.96
N PHE A 79 2.51 8.23 -6.80
CA PHE A 79 2.83 9.56 -7.33
C PHE A 79 3.40 9.35 -8.72
N THR A 80 2.64 9.72 -9.75
CA THR A 80 3.22 9.86 -11.09
C THR A 80 4.22 11.01 -11.03
N THR A 81 5.51 10.70 -11.01
CA THR A 81 6.52 11.70 -11.32
C THR A 81 6.40 11.97 -12.81
N MET A 82 5.75 13.08 -13.19
CA MET A 82 5.82 13.56 -14.56
C MET A 82 7.30 13.78 -14.86
N LYS A 83 7.89 12.93 -15.70
CA LYS A 83 9.15 13.27 -16.34
C LYS A 83 8.81 14.37 -17.32
N GLU A 84 9.10 15.62 -16.95
CA GLU A 84 9.15 16.73 -17.89
C GLU A 84 9.98 16.28 -19.10
N THR A 85 9.31 16.12 -20.23
CA THR A 85 9.97 15.88 -21.51
C THR A 85 10.51 17.24 -21.95
N ILE A 86 11.83 17.28 -22.11
CA ILE A 86 12.65 18.42 -22.52
C ILE A 86 12.26 18.85 -23.94
#